data_AF-A0A816C6W8-F1
#
_entry.id   AF-A0A816C6W8-F1
#
_cell.length_a   1.000
_cell.length_b   1.000
_cell.length_c   1.000
_cell.angle_alpha   90.00
_cell.angle_beta   90.00
_cell.angle_gamma   90.00
#
_symmetry.space_group_name_H-M   'P 1'
#
loop_
_entity.id
_entity.type
_entity.pdbx_description
1 polymer ?
#
loop_
_entity_poly.entity_id
_entity_poly.type
_entity_poly.pdbx_seq_one_letter_code
_entity_poly.pdbx_strand_id
1 'polypeptide(L)'
;MYPPELARGTKLEQAINKANERFSELYNQVHDWYKLIAETKQSAAQEKAEYEKDMQQKTLSYDARTKLNLQWQDKEKQWRKEIDFYKQQILTVEQDMKKIESTSTETENLLRTVIKNLKTSQ
;
A
#
# COMPACT_ATOMS: atom_id res chain seq x y z
N MET A 1 -32.96 26.50 18.45
CA MET A 1 -32.97 25.14 17.86
C MET A 1 -32.33 25.27 16.48
N TYR A 2 -31.22 24.59 16.20
CA TYR A 2 -30.54 24.72 14.90
C TYR A 2 -31.42 24.14 13.78
N PRO A 3 -31.48 24.77 12.59
CA PRO A 3 -32.13 24.21 11.42
C PRO A 3 -31.64 22.78 11.12
N PRO A 4 -32.51 21.86 10.68
CA PRO A 4 -32.14 20.48 10.33
C PRO A 4 -30.97 20.37 9.34
N GLU A 5 -30.84 21.37 8.46
CA GLU A 5 -29.80 21.49 7.43
C GLU A 5 -28.40 21.74 8.01
N LEU A 6 -28.29 22.52 9.10
CA LEU A 6 -27.01 22.76 9.79
C LEU A 6 -26.53 21.50 10.51
N ALA A 7 -27.43 20.77 11.18
CA ALA A 7 -27.10 19.50 11.82
C ALA A 7 -26.67 18.43 10.79
N ARG A 8 -27.24 18.46 9.57
CA ARG A 8 -26.82 17.61 8.46
C ARG A 8 -25.44 17.99 7.93
N GLY A 9 -25.16 19.29 7.75
CA GLY A 9 -23.86 19.79 7.32
C GLY A 9 -22.72 19.36 8.24
N THR A 10 -22.87 19.55 9.56
CA THR A 10 -21.84 19.16 10.54
C THR A 10 -21.56 17.65 10.53
N LYS A 11 -22.59 16.79 10.35
CA LYS A 11 -22.38 15.34 10.24
C LYS A 11 -21.63 14.93 8.97
N LEU A 12 -21.89 15.60 7.84
CA LEU A 12 -21.19 15.36 6.58
C LEU A 12 -19.72 15.80 6.69
N GLU A 13 -19.44 16.94 7.30
CA GLU A 13 -18.08 17.42 7.55
C GLU A 13 -17.29 16.46 8.46
N GLN A 14 -17.91 15.97 9.54
CA GLN A 14 -17.31 14.95 10.40
C GLN A 14 -17.02 13.64 9.65
N ALA A 15 -17.90 13.24 8.72
CA ALA A 15 -17.70 12.04 7.91
C ALA A 15 -16.52 12.20 6.94
N ILE A 16 -16.38 13.36 6.29
CA ILE A 16 -15.24 13.68 5.41
C ILE A 16 -13.92 13.65 6.19
N ASN A 17 -13.88 14.27 7.37
CA ASN A 17 -12.66 14.29 8.18
C ASN A 17 -12.20 12.88 8.57
N LYS A 18 -13.13 12.02 9.01
CA LYS A 18 -12.83 10.60 9.32
C LYS A 18 -12.36 9.81 8.09
N ALA A 19 -12.95 10.07 6.92
CA ALA A 19 -12.53 9.44 5.67
C ALA A 19 -11.08 9.83 5.31
N ASN A 20 -10.72 11.10 5.49
CA ASN A 20 -9.37 11.61 5.22
C ASN A 20 -8.32 11.06 6.21
N GLU A 21 -8.67 10.93 7.49
CA GLU A 21 -7.83 10.25 8.49
C GLU A 21 -7.56 8.80 8.06
N ARG A 22 -8.63 8.05 7.72
CA ARG A 22 -8.50 6.66 7.28
C ARG A 22 -7.68 6.55 5.99
N PHE A 23 -7.87 7.46 5.05
CA PHE A 23 -7.08 7.48 3.81
C PHE A 23 -5.59 7.68 4.10
N SER A 24 -5.25 8.57 5.03
CA SER A 24 -3.86 8.84 5.43
C SER A 24 -3.21 7.61 6.08
N GLU A 25 -3.93 6.89 6.92
CA GLU A 25 -3.46 5.63 7.51
C GLU A 25 -3.17 4.58 6.43
N LEU A 26 -4.10 4.36 5.51
CA LEU A 26 -3.96 3.38 4.43
C LEU A 26 -2.80 3.76 3.48
N TYR A 27 -2.64 5.04 3.19
CA TYR A 27 -1.53 5.54 2.39
C TYR A 27 -0.18 5.23 3.05
N ASN A 28 -0.05 5.50 4.35
CA ASN A 28 1.18 5.20 5.09
C ASN A 28 1.47 3.69 5.09
N GLN A 29 0.45 2.88 5.27
CA GLN A 29 0.57 1.41 5.22
C GLN A 29 1.06 0.91 3.85
N VAL A 30 0.52 1.45 2.76
CA VAL A 30 0.97 1.15 1.39
C VAL A 30 2.42 1.60 1.18
N HIS A 31 2.76 2.79 1.66
CA HIS A 31 4.12 3.33 1.59
C HIS A 31 5.13 2.42 2.32
N ASP A 32 4.79 1.94 3.51
CA ASP A 32 5.63 1.01 4.28
C ASP A 32 5.86 -0.30 3.54
N TRP A 33 4.82 -0.87 2.90
CA TRP A 33 4.99 -2.07 2.09
C TRP A 33 5.85 -1.85 0.84
N TYR A 34 5.76 -0.69 0.19
CA TYR A 34 6.68 -0.34 -0.89
C TYR A 34 8.12 -0.27 -0.43
N LYS A 35 8.36 0.28 0.78
CA LYS A 35 9.68 0.30 1.40
C LYS A 35 10.20 -1.11 1.66
N LEU A 36 9.38 -1.99 2.24
CA LEU A 36 9.74 -3.39 2.47
C LEU A 36 10.08 -4.12 1.16
N ILE A 37 9.30 -3.93 0.09
CA ILE A 37 9.62 -4.50 -1.23
C ILE A 37 10.99 -4.02 -1.73
N ALA A 38 11.31 -2.74 -1.55
CA ALA A 38 12.60 -2.19 -1.95
C ALA A 38 13.76 -2.81 -1.15
N GLU A 39 13.59 -2.94 0.16
CA GLU A 39 14.56 -3.58 1.07
C GLU A 39 14.76 -5.05 0.69
N THR A 40 13.70 -5.83 0.47
CA THR A 40 13.79 -7.23 0.02
C THR A 40 14.55 -7.36 -1.30
N LYS A 41 14.31 -6.46 -2.27
CA LYS A 41 15.04 -6.46 -3.54
C LYS A 41 16.53 -6.13 -3.36
N GLN A 42 16.85 -5.21 -2.46
CA GLN A 42 18.23 -4.84 -2.17
C GLN A 42 18.98 -6.02 -1.52
N SER A 43 18.40 -6.67 -0.52
CA SER A 43 18.97 -7.86 0.10
C SER A 43 19.15 -8.99 -0.92
N ALA A 44 18.15 -9.22 -1.77
CA ALA A 44 18.24 -10.19 -2.86
C ALA A 44 19.40 -9.90 -3.82
N ALA A 45 19.64 -8.62 -4.15
CA ALA A 45 20.74 -8.22 -5.02
C ALA A 45 22.12 -8.42 -4.36
N GLN A 46 22.24 -8.12 -3.06
CA GLN A 46 23.47 -8.33 -2.29
C GLN A 46 23.82 -9.82 -2.20
N GLU A 47 22.86 -10.65 -1.81
CA GLU A 47 23.07 -12.10 -1.72
C GLU A 47 23.34 -12.73 -3.11
N LYS A 48 22.76 -12.18 -4.18
CA LYS A 48 23.06 -12.62 -5.54
C LYS A 48 24.52 -12.37 -5.91
N ALA A 49 25.06 -11.20 -5.56
CA ALA A 49 26.45 -10.86 -5.83
C ALA A 49 27.40 -11.80 -5.07
N GLU A 50 27.06 -12.17 -3.83
CA GLU A 50 27.82 -13.17 -3.05
C GLU A 50 27.75 -14.56 -3.69
N TYR A 51 26.55 -15.02 -4.05
CA TYR A 51 26.36 -16.28 -4.77
C TYR A 51 27.16 -16.33 -6.09
N GLU A 52 27.14 -15.26 -6.89
CA GLU A 52 27.88 -15.18 -8.14
C GLU A 52 29.40 -15.24 -7.89
N LYS A 53 29.89 -14.58 -6.84
CA LYS A 53 31.29 -14.64 -6.43
C LYS A 53 31.70 -16.05 -6.02
N ASP A 54 30.88 -16.73 -5.23
CA ASP A 54 31.14 -18.10 -4.79
C ASP A 54 31.14 -19.08 -5.97
N MET A 55 30.19 -18.96 -6.90
CA MET A 55 30.13 -19.77 -8.12
C MET A 55 31.35 -19.60 -9.04
N GLN A 56 31.96 -18.42 -9.06
CA GLN A 56 33.17 -18.15 -9.84
C GLN A 56 34.45 -18.73 -9.21
N GLN A 57 34.43 -19.17 -7.95
CA GLN A 57 35.59 -19.79 -7.32
C GLN A 57 35.93 -21.13 -7.99
N LYS A 58 37.18 -21.26 -8.45
CA LYS A 58 37.70 -22.44 -9.18
C LYS A 58 37.78 -23.72 -8.35
N THR A 59 37.53 -23.65 -7.03
CA THR A 59 37.75 -24.74 -6.07
C THR A 59 36.47 -25.51 -5.70
N LEU A 60 35.28 -25.05 -6.08
CA LEU A 60 34.04 -25.76 -5.77
C LEU A 60 33.94 -27.08 -6.56
N SER A 61 33.65 -28.17 -5.85
CA SER A 61 33.29 -29.45 -6.47
C SER A 61 31.93 -29.36 -7.19
N TYR A 62 31.66 -30.31 -8.08
CA TYR A 62 30.38 -30.39 -8.80
C TYR A 62 29.17 -30.49 -7.84
N ASP A 63 29.27 -31.32 -6.80
CA ASP A 63 28.21 -31.47 -5.80
C ASP A 63 28.00 -30.20 -4.99
N ALA A 64 29.09 -29.49 -4.65
CA ALA A 64 29.03 -28.21 -3.95
C ALA A 64 28.33 -27.13 -4.80
N ARG A 65 28.63 -27.06 -6.11
CA ARG A 65 27.96 -26.15 -7.05
C ARG A 65 26.48 -26.48 -7.20
N THR A 66 26.14 -27.76 -7.29
CA THR A 66 24.75 -28.20 -7.43
C THR A 66 23.93 -27.83 -6.20
N LYS A 67 24.47 -28.06 -5.00
CA LYS A 67 23.84 -27.66 -3.74
C LYS A 67 23.67 -26.14 -3.64
N LEU A 68 24.69 -25.37 -4.02
CA LEU A 68 24.66 -23.92 -3.99
C LEU A 68 23.58 -23.36 -4.94
N ASN A 69 23.47 -23.92 -6.15
CA ASN A 69 22.41 -23.55 -7.11
C ASN A 69 21.00 -23.83 -6.56
N LEU A 70 20.79 -24.98 -5.93
CA LEU A 70 19.49 -25.33 -5.34
C LEU A 70 19.12 -24.38 -4.20
N GLN A 71 20.08 -24.09 -3.31
CA GLN A 71 19.89 -23.11 -2.24
C GLN A 71 19.56 -21.71 -2.77
N TRP A 72 20.23 -21.30 -3.85
CA TRP A 72 19.94 -20.03 -4.51
C TRP A 72 18.53 -19.98 -5.10
N GLN A 73 18.10 -21.02 -5.81
CA GLN A 73 16.75 -21.11 -6.37
C GLN A 73 15.66 -21.05 -5.30
N ASP A 74 15.88 -21.71 -4.16
CA ASP A 74 14.94 -21.67 -3.04
C ASP A 74 14.83 -20.26 -2.45
N LYS A 75 15.95 -19.55 -2.28
CA LYS A 75 15.96 -18.14 -1.82
C LYS A 75 15.25 -17.21 -2.80
N GLU A 76 15.56 -17.30 -4.10
CA GLU A 76 14.87 -16.50 -5.12
C GLU A 76 13.36 -16.72 -5.10
N LYS A 77 12.93 -17.97 -4.90
CA LYS A 77 11.51 -18.32 -4.79
C LYS A 77 10.88 -17.72 -3.52
N GLN A 78 11.60 -17.69 -2.40
CA GLN A 78 11.12 -17.07 -1.16
C GLN A 78 10.93 -15.56 -1.32
N TRP A 79 11.91 -14.83 -1.84
CA TRP A 79 11.77 -13.39 -2.07
C TRP A 79 10.66 -13.05 -3.06
N ARG A 80 10.50 -13.86 -4.13
CA ARG A 80 9.38 -13.68 -5.07
C ARG A 80 8.03 -13.79 -4.35
N LYS A 81 7.85 -14.82 -3.53
CA LYS A 81 6.62 -14.99 -2.75
C LYS A 81 6.36 -13.83 -1.81
N GLU A 82 7.40 -13.35 -1.14
CA GLU A 82 7.29 -12.22 -0.21
C GLU A 82 6.91 -10.91 -0.93
N ILE A 83 7.59 -10.61 -2.04
CA ILE A 83 7.26 -9.43 -2.87
C ILE A 83 5.85 -9.54 -3.43
N ASP A 84 5.45 -10.72 -3.92
CA ASP A 84 4.10 -10.92 -4.47
C ASP A 84 3.04 -10.80 -3.37
N PHE A 85 3.32 -11.26 -2.15
CA PHE A 85 2.46 -11.04 -1.00
C PHE A 85 2.23 -9.54 -0.75
N TYR A 86 3.30 -8.74 -0.62
CA TYR A 86 3.16 -7.29 -0.41
C TYR A 86 2.43 -6.60 -1.56
N LYS A 87 2.68 -7.00 -2.82
CA LYS A 87 1.96 -6.47 -3.98
C LYS A 87 0.46 -6.74 -3.92
N GLN A 88 0.04 -7.95 -3.50
CA GLN A 88 -1.38 -8.26 -3.34
C GLN A 88 -2.01 -7.41 -2.24
N GLN A 89 -1.32 -7.23 -1.11
CA GLN A 89 -1.79 -6.36 -0.03
C GLN A 89 -1.96 -4.90 -0.49
N ILE A 90 -0.97 -4.37 -1.22
CA ILE A 90 -1.04 -3.03 -1.81
C ILE A 90 -2.25 -2.90 -2.74
N LEU A 91 -2.46 -3.85 -3.66
CA LEU A 91 -3.59 -3.82 -4.58
C LEU A 91 -4.95 -3.79 -3.86
N THR A 92 -5.09 -4.57 -2.79
CA THR A 92 -6.31 -4.56 -1.97
C THR A 92 -6.53 -3.20 -1.31
N VAL A 93 -5.49 -2.64 -0.68
CA VAL A 93 -5.61 -1.35 0.00
C VAL A 93 -5.83 -0.20 -0.98
N GLU A 94 -5.18 -0.20 -2.15
CA GLU A 94 -5.42 0.80 -3.20
C GLU A 94 -6.88 0.78 -3.70
N GLN A 95 -7.50 -0.40 -3.79
CA GLN A 95 -8.92 -0.50 -4.13
C GLN A 95 -9.81 0.10 -3.04
N ASP A 96 -9.50 -0.14 -1.77
CA ASP A 96 -10.27 0.43 -0.66
C ASP A 96 -10.07 1.95 -0.55
N MET A 97 -8.87 2.46 -0.80
CA MET A 97 -8.59 3.89 -0.91
C MET A 97 -9.43 4.55 -2.01
N LYS A 98 -9.54 3.92 -3.19
CA LYS A 98 -10.41 4.43 -4.28
C LYS A 98 -11.89 4.49 -3.89
N LYS A 99 -12.38 3.52 -3.13
CA LYS A 99 -13.76 3.55 -2.62
C LYS A 99 -13.96 4.70 -1.65
N ILE A 100 -13.03 4.88 -0.71
CA ILE A 100 -13.07 5.99 0.26
C ILE A 100 -13.05 7.34 -0.46
N GLU A 101 -12.20 7.50 -1.46
CA GLU A 101 -12.11 8.72 -2.28
C GLU A 101 -13.44 9.03 -3.00
N SER A 102 -14.05 8.01 -3.63
CA SER A 102 -15.35 8.15 -4.28
C SER A 102 -16.44 8.57 -3.30
N THR A 103 -16.52 7.92 -2.13
CA THR A 103 -17.52 8.24 -1.10
C THR A 103 -17.28 9.63 -0.49
N SER A 104 -16.03 10.01 -0.28
CA SER A 104 -15.65 11.34 0.22
C SER A 104 -16.09 12.43 -0.75
N THR A 105 -15.83 12.24 -2.05
CA THR A 105 -16.24 13.17 -3.12
C THR A 105 -17.77 13.35 -3.17
N GLU A 106 -18.53 12.26 -3.07
CA GLU A 106 -20.00 12.32 -3.05
C GLU A 106 -20.50 13.06 -1.79
N THR A 107 -19.90 12.78 -0.64
CA THR A 107 -20.22 13.44 0.63
C THR A 107 -19.92 14.94 0.57
N GLU A 108 -18.82 15.33 -0.06
CA GLU A 108 -18.47 16.74 -0.26
C GLU A 108 -19.47 17.45 -1.19
N ASN A 109 -19.92 16.81 -2.26
CA ASN A 109 -20.96 17.35 -3.14
C ASN A 109 -22.29 17.57 -2.40
N LEU A 110 -22.67 16.62 -1.51
CA LEU A 110 -23.85 16.79 -0.65
C LEU A 110 -23.67 17.96 0.32
N LEU A 111 -22.50 18.10 0.94
CA LEU A 111 -22.20 19.22 1.84
C LEU A 111 -22.28 20.56 1.10
N ARG A 112 -21.70 20.66 -0.10
CA ARG A 112 -21.79 21.85 -0.97
C ARG A 112 -23.25 22.21 -1.30
N THR A 113 -24.09 21.21 -1.56
CA THR A 113 -25.52 21.39 -1.83
C THR A 113 -26.26 21.93 -0.60
N VAL A 114 -26.02 21.37 0.58
CA VAL A 114 -26.61 21.86 1.84
C VAL A 114 -26.21 23.32 2.11
N ILE A 115 -24.92 23.64 1.93
CA ILE A 115 -24.41 25.02 2.10
C ILE A 115 -25.08 25.97 1.10
N LYS A 116 -25.25 25.56 -0.16
CA LYS A 116 -25.93 26.38 -1.18
C LYS A 116 -27.38 26.67 -0.79
N ASN A 117 -28.13 25.66 -0.36
CA ASN A 117 -29.52 25.82 0.04
C ASN A 117 -29.66 26.77 1.24
N LEU A 118 -28.78 26.63 2.25
CA LEU A 118 -28.74 27.53 3.40
C LEU A 118 -28.48 29.00 3.01
N LYS A 119 -27.67 29.25 1.98
CA LYS A 119 -27.40 30.61 1.47
C LYS A 119 -28.55 31.21 0.67
N THR A 120 -29.36 30.38 0.00
CA THR A 120 -30.53 30.84 -0.77
C THR A 120 -31.78 31.05 0.08
N SER A 121 -31.77 30.59 1.33
CA SER A 121 -32.88 30.73 2.29
C SER A 121 -32.72 31.93 3.25
N GLN A 122 -31.71 32.77 3.03
CA GLN A 122 -31.48 34.05 3.73
C GLN A 122 -31.85 35.22 2.83
#